data_AF-A0A257N753-F1
#
_entry.id   AF-A0A257N753-F1
#
_cell.length_a   1.000
_cell.length_b   1.000
_cell.length_c   1.000
_cell.angle_alpha   90.00
_cell.angle_beta   90.00
_cell.angle_gamma   90.00
#
_symmetry.space_group_name_H-M   'P 1'
#
loop_
_entity.id
_entity.type
_entity.pdbx_description
1 polymer ?
#
loop_
_entity_poly.entity_id
_entity_poly.type
_entity_poly.pdbx_seq_one_letter_code
_entity_poly.pdbx_strand_id
1 'polypeptide(L)'
;MKKNISHVLIVTPTRNSEAYLNETILSIFTQEGNYDIFYHVQDCESTDATPEIIKYWEQMALAKPAFLGRAKIHFSWSSERDASMYDGINKGFEKLFEKLRGVAPESILMAWINSDDKFATGAIQTVSSFLNDSEQSEWVTGLPCLILSDGTIADVRDSPCAFARIYLRQGRYDGRTLPFLQQEGTFWRGSLWQKIGGLNKQLRLAGDWDLWRRFAEYNELVTMRAVLGFHRRLQGQLSEDRDGYYSEIDNIIDEQKSTFQALDISLLSTDSIYSTAPLAGWRTEIGWHTYRITVPASMRPTPIRRLLFKILAASKFLYSRTYFYLGTGKAWLLNKLKIAA
;
A
#
# COMPACT_ATOMS: atom_id res chain seq x y z
N MET A 1 -17.91 -4.34 18.19
CA MET A 1 -18.24 -5.51 17.33
C MET A 1 -17.00 -5.82 16.52
N LYS A 2 -16.56 -7.09 16.43
CA LYS A 2 -15.38 -7.45 15.62
C LYS A 2 -15.60 -7.03 14.16
N LYS A 3 -14.61 -6.37 13.58
CA LYS A 3 -14.62 -5.88 12.19
C LYS A 3 -14.31 -7.01 11.21
N ASN A 4 -15.19 -8.02 11.18
CA ASN A 4 -15.00 -9.17 10.30
C ASN A 4 -15.21 -8.77 8.85
N ILE A 5 -14.23 -9.05 8.00
CA ILE A 5 -14.35 -8.97 6.54
C ILE A 5 -15.47 -9.89 6.10
N SER A 6 -16.46 -9.30 5.46
CA SER A 6 -17.65 -10.00 4.93
C SER A 6 -17.81 -9.79 3.42
N HIS A 7 -17.19 -8.72 2.90
CA HIS A 7 -17.29 -8.32 1.50
C HIS A 7 -15.88 -8.03 0.98
N VAL A 8 -15.63 -8.40 -0.27
CA VAL A 8 -14.36 -8.14 -0.95
C VAL A 8 -14.65 -7.40 -2.25
N LEU A 9 -14.07 -6.22 -2.42
CA LEU A 9 -14.23 -5.37 -3.59
C LEU A 9 -13.00 -5.46 -4.46
N ILE A 10 -13.17 -5.91 -5.70
CA ILE A 10 -12.09 -6.06 -6.66
C ILE A 10 -12.46 -5.32 -7.95
N VAL A 11 -11.53 -4.52 -8.47
CA VAL A 11 -11.65 -3.89 -9.78
C VAL A 11 -10.50 -4.34 -10.67
N THR A 12 -10.80 -4.68 -11.92
CA THR A 12 -9.81 -4.85 -12.98
C THR A 12 -10.02 -3.79 -14.04
N PRO A 13 -9.14 -2.78 -14.15
CA PRO A 13 -9.13 -1.92 -15.32
C PRO A 13 -8.57 -2.70 -16.50
N THR A 14 -9.12 -2.51 -17.70
CA THR A 14 -8.67 -3.22 -18.89
C THR A 14 -8.78 -2.35 -20.13
N ARG A 15 -7.86 -2.56 -21.07
CA ARG A 15 -7.91 -2.03 -22.43
C ARG A 15 -7.09 -2.94 -23.34
N ASN A 16 -7.72 -3.54 -24.33
CA ASN A 16 -7.10 -4.48 -25.27
C ASN A 16 -6.25 -5.55 -24.57
N SER A 17 -6.87 -6.35 -23.68
CA SER A 17 -6.18 -7.31 -22.81
C SER A 17 -6.59 -8.75 -23.07
N GLU A 18 -6.99 -9.09 -24.30
CA GLU A 18 -7.49 -10.42 -24.66
C GLU A 18 -6.53 -11.58 -24.31
N ALA A 19 -5.23 -11.30 -24.30
CA ALA A 19 -4.19 -12.30 -24.07
C ALA A 19 -4.21 -12.90 -22.66
N TYR A 20 -4.47 -12.09 -21.62
CA TYR A 20 -4.27 -12.50 -20.22
C TYR A 20 -5.50 -12.27 -19.33
N LEU A 21 -6.51 -11.54 -19.80
CA LEU A 21 -7.69 -11.24 -18.99
C LEU A 21 -8.41 -12.50 -18.48
N ASN A 22 -8.39 -13.59 -19.25
CA ASN A 22 -8.91 -14.88 -18.80
C ASN A 22 -8.20 -15.41 -17.54
N GLU A 23 -6.87 -15.35 -17.49
CA GLU A 23 -6.09 -15.79 -16.33
C GLU A 23 -6.36 -14.90 -15.11
N THR A 24 -6.44 -13.58 -15.33
CA THR A 24 -6.72 -12.58 -14.31
C THR A 24 -8.07 -12.85 -13.65
N ILE A 25 -9.14 -12.96 -14.46
CA ILE A 25 -10.50 -13.23 -13.96
C ILE A 25 -10.57 -14.59 -13.28
N LEU A 26 -9.96 -15.64 -13.88
CA LEU A 26 -9.93 -16.96 -13.28
C LEU A 26 -9.28 -16.95 -11.89
N SER A 27 -8.20 -16.19 -11.70
CA SER A 27 -7.51 -16.10 -10.41
C SER A 27 -8.40 -15.57 -9.28
N ILE A 28 -9.38 -14.71 -9.62
CA ILE A 28 -10.41 -14.21 -8.70
C ILE A 28 -11.50 -15.27 -8.50
N PHE A 29 -11.94 -15.92 -9.59
CA PHE A 29 -13.03 -16.90 -9.54
C PHE A 29 -12.66 -18.19 -8.79
N THR A 30 -11.37 -18.47 -8.66
CA THR A 30 -10.85 -19.60 -7.88
C THR A 30 -10.62 -19.29 -6.40
N GLN A 31 -10.96 -18.08 -5.93
CA GLN A 31 -10.74 -17.73 -4.53
C GLN A 31 -11.70 -18.47 -3.60
N GLU A 32 -11.13 -18.93 -2.50
CA GLU A 32 -11.80 -19.71 -1.47
C GLU A 32 -12.15 -18.82 -0.28
N GLY A 33 -13.32 -18.98 0.34
CA GLY A 33 -13.64 -18.29 1.59
C GLY A 33 -15.13 -18.08 1.85
N ASN A 34 -15.44 -17.61 3.07
CA ASN A 34 -16.81 -17.29 3.51
C ASN A 34 -17.04 -15.78 3.52
N TYR A 35 -17.01 -15.19 2.32
CA TYR A 35 -17.29 -13.79 2.03
C TYR A 35 -17.85 -13.67 0.61
N ASP A 36 -18.49 -12.54 0.33
CA ASP A 36 -18.99 -12.21 -1.01
C ASP A 36 -17.95 -11.34 -1.74
N ILE A 37 -17.49 -11.78 -2.91
CA ILE A 37 -16.62 -11.02 -3.80
C ILE A 37 -17.50 -10.21 -4.75
N PHE A 38 -17.38 -8.89 -4.69
CA PHE A 38 -17.93 -7.95 -5.64
C PHE A 38 -16.83 -7.59 -6.62
N TYR A 39 -16.92 -8.14 -7.83
CA TYR A 39 -15.89 -7.98 -8.86
C TYR A 39 -16.42 -7.14 -10.01
N HIS A 40 -15.66 -6.10 -10.37
CA HIS A 40 -15.97 -5.22 -11.49
C HIS A 40 -14.83 -5.19 -12.52
N VAL A 41 -15.17 -5.44 -13.79
CA VAL A 41 -14.24 -5.19 -14.90
C VAL A 41 -14.58 -3.85 -15.54
N GLN A 42 -13.67 -2.89 -15.46
CA GLN A 42 -13.81 -1.57 -16.09
C GLN A 42 -13.02 -1.56 -17.41
N ASP A 43 -13.73 -1.69 -18.52
CA ASP A 43 -13.17 -1.69 -19.87
C ASP A 43 -13.10 -0.27 -20.45
N CYS A 44 -11.92 0.15 -20.89
CA CYS A 44 -11.68 1.45 -21.50
C CYS A 44 -11.81 1.38 -23.03
N GLU A 45 -13.00 0.99 -23.50
CA GLU A 45 -13.36 0.86 -24.93
C GLU A 45 -12.39 -0.04 -25.70
N SER A 46 -12.23 -1.29 -25.26
CA SER A 46 -11.43 -2.26 -25.99
C SER A 46 -11.98 -2.54 -27.38
N THR A 47 -11.08 -2.75 -28.32
CA THR A 47 -11.39 -3.03 -29.74
C THR A 47 -10.96 -4.44 -30.18
N ASP A 48 -10.30 -5.18 -29.30
CA ASP A 48 -9.92 -6.59 -29.48
C ASP A 48 -11.01 -7.52 -28.88
N ALA A 49 -10.71 -8.80 -28.65
CA ALA A 49 -11.67 -9.76 -28.09
C ALA A 49 -11.94 -9.61 -26.58
N THR A 50 -11.47 -8.53 -25.94
CA THR A 50 -11.68 -8.27 -24.51
C THR A 50 -13.17 -8.26 -24.11
N PRO A 51 -14.09 -7.58 -24.84
CA PRO A 51 -15.51 -7.57 -24.47
C PRO A 51 -16.17 -8.96 -24.52
N GLU A 52 -15.76 -9.81 -25.46
CA GLU A 52 -16.25 -11.19 -25.59
C GLU A 52 -15.81 -12.04 -24.38
N ILE A 53 -14.56 -11.87 -23.94
CA ILE A 53 -14.03 -12.52 -22.74
C ILE A 53 -14.83 -12.08 -21.49
N ILE A 54 -15.10 -10.78 -21.34
CA ILE A 54 -15.87 -10.25 -20.21
C ILE A 54 -17.28 -10.86 -20.19
N LYS A 55 -17.97 -10.90 -21.34
CA LYS A 55 -19.31 -11.51 -21.46
C LYS A 55 -19.30 -12.99 -21.13
N TYR A 56 -18.26 -13.74 -21.54
CA TYR A 56 -18.11 -15.14 -21.17
C TYR A 56 -18.04 -15.29 -19.63
N TRP A 57 -17.22 -14.49 -18.95
CA TRP A 57 -17.08 -14.55 -17.50
C TRP A 57 -18.32 -14.08 -16.73
N GLU A 58 -19.09 -13.14 -17.28
CA GLU A 58 -20.41 -12.78 -16.77
C GLU A 58 -21.34 -14.01 -16.73
N GLN A 59 -21.37 -14.81 -17.80
CA GLN A 59 -22.15 -16.05 -17.83
C GLN A 59 -21.59 -17.11 -16.84
N MET A 60 -20.27 -17.22 -16.72
CA MET A 60 -19.63 -18.12 -15.76
C MET A 60 -19.97 -17.77 -14.31
N ALA A 61 -20.07 -16.48 -13.97
CA ALA A 61 -20.45 -16.02 -12.64
C ALA A 61 -21.88 -16.44 -12.28
N LEU A 62 -22.80 -16.42 -13.26
CA LEU A 62 -24.19 -16.87 -13.10
C LEU A 62 -24.29 -18.39 -12.99
N ALA A 63 -23.55 -19.12 -13.82
CA ALA A 63 -23.56 -20.59 -13.83
C ALA A 63 -22.90 -21.19 -12.57
N LYS A 64 -21.91 -20.50 -12.01
CA LYS A 64 -21.12 -20.89 -10.83
C LYS A 64 -20.79 -22.41 -10.80
N PRO A 65 -20.09 -22.94 -11.81
CA PRO A 65 -19.76 -24.36 -11.85
C PRO A 65 -18.89 -24.78 -10.66
N ALA A 66 -19.06 -26.04 -10.23
CA ALA A 66 -18.47 -26.57 -9.00
C ALA A 66 -16.93 -26.61 -8.97
N PHE A 67 -16.26 -26.46 -10.12
CA PHE A 67 -14.79 -26.41 -10.19
C PHE A 67 -14.21 -25.03 -9.85
N LEU A 68 -15.05 -24.00 -9.74
CA LEU A 68 -14.63 -22.68 -9.28
C LEU A 68 -14.56 -22.61 -7.75
N GLY A 69 -13.99 -21.52 -7.25
CA GLY A 69 -13.85 -21.31 -5.81
C GLY A 69 -15.20 -21.20 -5.09
N ARG A 70 -15.19 -21.50 -3.79
CA ARG A 70 -16.42 -21.46 -2.98
C ARG A 70 -16.96 -20.04 -2.72
N ALA A 71 -16.13 -19.00 -2.83
CA ALA A 71 -16.56 -17.63 -2.62
C ALA A 71 -17.72 -17.27 -3.56
N LYS A 72 -18.70 -16.53 -3.07
CA LYS A 72 -19.82 -16.06 -3.91
C LYS A 72 -19.36 -14.83 -4.68
N ILE A 73 -19.61 -14.81 -5.99
CA ILE A 73 -19.13 -13.74 -6.88
C ILE A 73 -20.33 -12.95 -7.40
N HIS A 74 -20.29 -11.64 -7.19
CA HIS A 74 -21.18 -10.66 -7.79
C HIS A 74 -20.41 -9.93 -8.88
N PHE A 75 -20.52 -10.44 -10.11
CA PHE A 75 -19.81 -9.91 -11.27
C PHE A 75 -20.55 -8.70 -11.86
N SER A 76 -19.79 -7.73 -12.35
CA SER A 76 -20.31 -6.64 -13.19
C SER A 76 -19.20 -6.08 -14.07
N TRP A 77 -19.58 -5.34 -15.10
CA TRP A 77 -18.63 -4.65 -15.95
C TRP A 77 -19.22 -3.38 -16.55
N SER A 78 -18.37 -2.54 -17.12
CA SER A 78 -18.75 -1.37 -17.92
C SER A 78 -17.70 -1.18 -19.01
N SER A 79 -18.11 -0.71 -20.19
CA SER A 79 -17.20 -0.28 -21.24
C SER A 79 -17.46 1.19 -21.55
N GLU A 80 -16.51 2.05 -21.17
CA GLU A 80 -16.59 3.49 -21.34
C GLU A 80 -15.19 4.09 -21.35
N ARG A 81 -15.02 5.23 -22.00
CA ARG A 81 -13.72 5.92 -22.00
C ARG A 81 -13.34 6.41 -20.60
N ASP A 82 -12.11 6.10 -20.21
CA ASP A 82 -11.51 6.58 -18.97
C ASP A 82 -10.41 7.61 -19.25
N ALA A 83 -10.24 8.59 -18.35
CA ALA A 83 -9.18 9.60 -18.49
C ALA A 83 -7.77 9.02 -18.23
N SER A 84 -7.70 7.98 -17.39
CA SER A 84 -6.51 7.19 -17.05
C SER A 84 -6.95 5.84 -16.48
N MET A 85 -6.03 4.89 -16.34
CA MET A 85 -6.30 3.62 -15.66
C MET A 85 -6.87 3.84 -14.23
N TYR A 86 -6.34 4.84 -13.53
CA TYR A 86 -6.77 5.18 -12.17
C TYR A 86 -8.15 5.83 -12.12
N ASP A 87 -8.55 6.58 -13.16
CA ASP A 87 -9.94 7.05 -13.33
C ASP A 87 -10.89 5.86 -13.45
N GLY A 88 -10.55 4.87 -14.29
CA GLY A 88 -11.31 3.63 -14.43
C GLY A 88 -11.43 2.84 -13.13
N ILE A 89 -10.33 2.70 -12.38
CA ILE A 89 -10.35 2.03 -11.06
C ILE A 89 -11.30 2.76 -10.09
N ASN A 90 -11.23 4.11 -10.03
CA ASN A 90 -12.10 4.90 -9.18
C ASN A 90 -13.58 4.72 -9.54
N LYS A 91 -13.94 4.82 -10.83
CA LYS A 91 -15.31 4.56 -11.33
C LYS A 91 -15.79 3.16 -10.95
N GLY A 92 -14.95 2.15 -11.14
CA GLY A 92 -15.27 0.78 -10.79
C GLY A 92 -15.58 0.62 -9.30
N PHE A 93 -14.74 1.17 -8.42
CA PHE A 93 -14.99 1.11 -6.98
C PHE A 93 -16.21 1.93 -6.57
N GLU A 94 -16.47 3.08 -7.18
CA GLU A 94 -17.69 3.87 -6.92
C GLU A 94 -18.94 3.03 -7.16
N LYS A 95 -19.05 2.37 -8.34
CA LYS A 95 -20.16 1.46 -8.66
C LYS A 95 -20.31 0.32 -7.64
N LEU A 96 -19.19 -0.24 -7.16
CA LEU A 96 -19.22 -1.32 -6.16
C LEU A 96 -19.67 -0.81 -4.79
N PHE A 97 -19.21 0.36 -4.35
CA PHE A 97 -19.68 0.99 -3.11
C PHE A 97 -21.16 1.34 -3.16
N GLU A 98 -21.68 1.75 -4.32
CA GLU A 98 -23.13 1.98 -4.48
C GLU A 98 -23.96 0.73 -4.23
N LYS A 99 -23.48 -0.44 -4.67
CA LYS A 99 -24.13 -1.73 -4.41
C LYS A 99 -24.08 -2.13 -2.93
N LEU A 100 -23.09 -1.63 -2.19
CA LEU A 100 -22.85 -1.93 -0.78
C LEU A 100 -23.24 -0.79 0.17
N ARG A 101 -24.15 0.09 -0.23
CA ARG A 101 -24.65 1.15 0.68
C ARG A 101 -25.19 0.53 1.96
N GLY A 102 -24.69 1.02 3.10
CA GLY A 102 -25.04 0.52 4.43
C GLY A 102 -24.12 -0.57 4.98
N VAL A 103 -23.21 -1.12 4.18
CA VAL A 103 -22.12 -1.97 4.68
C VAL A 103 -21.04 -1.10 5.30
N ALA A 104 -20.57 -1.50 6.49
CA ALA A 104 -19.52 -0.79 7.20
C ALA A 104 -18.19 -0.84 6.42
N PRO A 105 -17.56 0.29 6.05
CA PRO A 105 -16.35 0.29 5.22
C PRO A 105 -15.19 -0.53 5.79
N GLU A 106 -15.10 -0.65 7.11
CA GLU A 106 -14.08 -1.44 7.79
C GLU A 106 -14.26 -2.96 7.67
N SER A 107 -15.46 -3.44 7.29
CA SER A 107 -15.74 -4.86 7.00
C SER A 107 -15.60 -5.21 5.51
N ILE A 108 -15.15 -4.25 4.70
CA ILE A 108 -14.86 -4.42 3.28
C ILE A 108 -13.36 -4.56 3.10
N LEU A 109 -12.92 -5.65 2.46
CA LEU A 109 -11.57 -5.79 1.92
C LEU A 109 -11.55 -5.29 0.48
N MET A 110 -10.51 -4.57 0.09
CA MET A 110 -10.35 -4.01 -1.25
C MET A 110 -9.01 -4.40 -1.85
N ALA A 111 -9.01 -4.60 -3.16
CA ALA A 111 -7.82 -4.65 -4.01
C ALA A 111 -8.21 -4.24 -5.44
N TRP A 112 -7.27 -3.76 -6.23
CA TRP A 112 -7.43 -3.82 -7.69
C TRP A 112 -6.40 -4.80 -8.25
N ILE A 113 -6.61 -5.29 -9.46
CA ILE A 113 -5.65 -6.17 -10.13
C ILE A 113 -5.64 -5.82 -11.62
N ASN A 114 -4.46 -5.56 -12.17
CA ASN A 114 -4.31 -5.24 -13.59
C ASN A 114 -4.70 -6.45 -14.45
N SER A 115 -5.13 -6.20 -15.69
CA SER A 115 -5.72 -7.20 -16.59
C SER A 115 -4.75 -8.30 -17.04
N ASP A 116 -3.46 -8.20 -16.75
CA ASP A 116 -2.40 -9.15 -17.05
C ASP A 116 -1.77 -9.81 -15.80
N ASP A 117 -2.10 -9.32 -14.61
CA ASP A 117 -1.63 -9.82 -13.32
C ASP A 117 -2.63 -10.85 -12.74
N LYS A 118 -2.21 -11.62 -11.73
CA LYS A 118 -3.12 -12.59 -11.08
C LYS A 118 -2.93 -12.68 -9.58
N PHE A 119 -4.02 -12.92 -8.85
CA PHE A 119 -3.92 -13.24 -7.42
C PHE A 119 -3.39 -14.65 -7.19
N ALA A 120 -2.71 -14.85 -6.07
CA ALA A 120 -2.35 -16.19 -5.62
C ALA A 120 -3.56 -16.96 -5.08
N THR A 121 -3.53 -18.28 -5.20
CA THR A 121 -4.56 -19.16 -4.62
C THR A 121 -4.64 -18.92 -3.11
N GLY A 122 -5.84 -18.63 -2.61
CA GLY A 122 -6.07 -18.38 -1.18
C GLY A 122 -5.56 -17.03 -0.67
N ALA A 123 -5.12 -16.12 -1.55
CA ALA A 123 -4.65 -14.79 -1.16
C ALA A 123 -5.70 -14.02 -0.37
N ILE A 124 -6.93 -13.96 -0.87
CA ILE A 124 -8.01 -13.19 -0.23
C ILE A 124 -8.37 -13.77 1.14
N GLN A 125 -8.44 -15.10 1.27
CA GLN A 125 -8.68 -15.76 2.56
C GLN A 125 -7.56 -15.48 3.55
N THR A 126 -6.31 -15.53 3.10
CA THR A 126 -5.13 -15.27 3.92
C THR A 126 -5.17 -13.86 4.50
N VAL A 127 -5.42 -12.86 3.65
CA VAL A 127 -5.52 -11.46 4.09
C VAL A 127 -6.75 -11.23 4.97
N SER A 128 -7.91 -11.78 4.59
CA SER A 128 -9.16 -11.62 5.35
C SER A 128 -9.02 -12.20 6.75
N SER A 129 -8.44 -13.40 6.89
CA SER A 129 -8.16 -14.02 8.19
C SER A 129 -7.23 -13.14 9.04
N PHE A 130 -6.13 -12.66 8.46
CA PHE A 130 -5.20 -11.79 9.18
C PHE A 130 -5.87 -10.50 9.68
N LEU A 131 -6.64 -9.82 8.80
CA LEU A 131 -7.32 -8.58 9.16
C LEU A 131 -8.47 -8.81 10.17
N ASN A 132 -9.12 -9.97 10.15
CA ASN A 132 -10.13 -10.29 11.18
C ASN A 132 -9.52 -10.44 12.58
N ASP A 133 -8.26 -10.85 12.66
CA ASP A 133 -7.52 -10.99 13.92
C ASP A 133 -6.81 -9.69 14.34
N SER A 134 -6.60 -8.75 13.41
CA SER A 134 -5.96 -7.45 13.67
C SER A 134 -6.93 -6.27 13.45
N GLU A 135 -7.46 -5.73 14.55
CA GLU A 135 -8.35 -4.55 14.51
C GLU A 135 -7.62 -3.24 14.17
N GLN A 136 -6.29 -3.19 14.34
CA GLN A 136 -5.47 -1.99 14.10
C GLN A 136 -4.91 -1.91 12.67
N SER A 137 -4.78 -3.05 11.99
CA SER A 137 -4.26 -3.09 10.62
C SER A 137 -5.34 -2.72 9.62
N GLU A 138 -5.02 -1.77 8.75
CA GLU A 138 -5.93 -1.30 7.69
C GLU A 138 -5.46 -1.74 6.29
N TRP A 139 -4.21 -2.17 6.13
CA TRP A 139 -3.65 -2.58 4.83
C TRP A 139 -2.42 -3.46 4.96
N VAL A 140 -2.23 -4.32 3.96
CA VAL A 140 -1.29 -5.44 3.98
C VAL A 140 -0.72 -5.65 2.59
N THR A 141 0.55 -6.04 2.51
CA THR A 141 1.19 -6.47 1.27
C THR A 141 1.89 -7.82 1.44
N GLY A 142 2.02 -8.57 0.35
CA GLY A 142 2.75 -9.83 0.29
C GLY A 142 4.20 -9.68 -0.18
N LEU A 143 4.83 -10.81 -0.48
CA LEU A 143 6.11 -10.87 -1.17
C LEU A 143 5.92 -10.55 -2.67
N PRO A 144 6.75 -9.66 -3.24
CA PRO A 144 6.87 -9.45 -4.67
C PRO A 144 7.09 -10.77 -5.41
N CYS A 145 6.26 -11.04 -6.42
CA CYS A 145 6.35 -12.27 -7.21
C CYS A 145 6.14 -11.95 -8.69
N LEU A 146 7.13 -12.31 -9.51
CA LEU A 146 7.12 -12.03 -10.95
C LEU A 146 6.84 -13.30 -11.74
N ILE A 147 5.98 -13.17 -12.75
CA ILE A 147 5.72 -14.23 -13.73
C ILE A 147 6.04 -13.77 -15.14
N LEU A 148 6.39 -14.72 -16.00
CA LEU A 148 6.57 -14.51 -17.44
C LEU A 148 5.24 -14.60 -18.19
N SER A 149 5.28 -14.38 -19.50
CA SER A 149 4.10 -14.45 -20.38
C SER A 149 3.36 -15.80 -20.30
N ASP A 150 4.09 -16.91 -20.14
CA ASP A 150 3.50 -18.26 -20.01
C ASP A 150 3.03 -18.60 -18.57
N GLY A 151 3.17 -17.67 -17.63
CA GLY A 151 2.84 -17.87 -16.23
C GLY A 151 3.93 -18.54 -15.39
N THR A 152 5.10 -18.84 -15.96
CA THR A 152 6.27 -19.33 -15.23
C THR A 152 6.68 -18.33 -14.16
N ILE A 153 6.85 -18.79 -12.92
CA ILE A 153 7.38 -17.96 -11.83
C ILE A 153 8.85 -17.67 -12.11
N ALA A 154 9.13 -16.40 -12.41
CA ALA A 154 10.47 -15.92 -12.72
C ALA A 154 11.27 -15.55 -11.47
N ASP A 155 10.58 -14.97 -10.48
CA ASP A 155 11.21 -14.41 -9.29
C ASP A 155 10.22 -14.35 -8.12
N VAL A 156 10.70 -14.65 -6.92
CA VAL A 156 10.00 -14.39 -5.66
C VAL A 156 10.98 -13.63 -4.79
N ARG A 157 10.75 -12.33 -4.61
CA ARG A 157 11.72 -11.51 -3.90
C ARG A 157 11.42 -11.54 -2.41
N ASP A 158 12.49 -11.71 -1.64
CA ASP A 158 12.46 -11.31 -0.24
C ASP A 158 12.27 -9.79 -0.19
N SER A 159 11.02 -9.39 0.04
CA SER A 159 10.68 -8.00 0.36
C SER A 159 11.34 -7.63 1.69
N PRO A 160 11.72 -6.36 1.92
CA PRO A 160 12.10 -5.93 3.26
C PRO A 160 11.03 -6.38 4.25
N CYS A 161 11.43 -6.99 5.38
CA CYS A 161 10.47 -7.48 6.36
C CYS A 161 9.56 -6.36 6.91
N ALA A 162 9.92 -5.10 6.70
CA ALA A 162 9.10 -3.94 7.03
C ALA A 162 9.31 -2.78 6.03
N PHE A 163 8.21 -2.21 5.55
CA PHE A 163 8.20 -0.89 4.93
C PHE A 163 8.06 0.17 6.02
N ALA A 164 9.10 0.97 6.24
CA ALA A 164 9.07 2.01 7.25
C ALA A 164 8.03 3.08 6.87
N ARG A 165 7.01 3.24 7.70
CA ARG A 165 5.89 4.18 7.45
C ARG A 165 6.35 5.59 7.11
N ILE A 166 7.38 6.10 7.79
CA ILE A 166 7.94 7.43 7.51
C ILE A 166 8.50 7.56 6.09
N TYR A 167 9.08 6.49 5.54
CA TYR A 167 9.63 6.50 4.18
C TYR A 167 8.55 6.32 3.11
N LEU A 168 7.47 5.59 3.41
CA LEU A 168 6.27 5.59 2.56
C LEU A 168 5.67 6.98 2.47
N ARG A 169 5.45 7.65 3.62
CA ARG A 169 4.94 9.04 3.70
C ARG A 169 5.80 10.05 2.94
N GLN A 170 7.11 9.87 2.98
CA GLN A 170 8.07 10.70 2.23
C GLN A 170 8.21 10.31 0.75
N GLY A 171 7.51 9.26 0.30
CA GLY A 171 7.55 8.83 -1.09
C GLY A 171 8.85 8.16 -1.51
N ARG A 172 9.64 7.63 -0.56
CA ARG A 172 10.98 7.09 -0.83
C ARG A 172 10.99 5.66 -1.40
N TYR A 173 9.86 4.95 -1.37
CA TYR A 173 9.71 3.64 -2.00
C TYR A 173 9.33 3.79 -3.48
N ASP A 174 10.17 4.51 -4.23
CA ASP A 174 10.00 4.88 -5.64
C ASP A 174 10.88 4.06 -6.59
N GLY A 175 11.56 3.02 -6.10
CA GLY A 175 12.50 2.21 -6.87
C GLY A 175 13.86 2.86 -7.18
N ARG A 176 14.02 4.16 -6.93
CA ARG A 176 15.32 4.87 -7.02
C ARG A 176 16.00 4.92 -5.65
N THR A 177 15.23 5.26 -4.62
CA THR A 177 15.73 5.48 -3.27
C THR A 177 15.58 4.22 -2.42
N LEU A 178 14.40 3.59 -2.45
CA LEU A 178 14.10 2.31 -1.81
C LEU A 178 13.27 1.46 -2.78
N PRO A 179 13.22 0.12 -2.60
CA PRO A 179 12.49 -0.78 -3.50
C PRO A 179 11.02 -0.41 -3.68
N PHE A 180 10.41 -0.76 -4.81
CA PHE A 180 8.98 -0.56 -5.02
C PHE A 180 8.14 -1.36 -4.02
N LEU A 181 7.02 -0.78 -3.59
CA LEU A 181 5.91 -1.52 -3.03
C LEU A 181 5.00 -1.96 -4.17
N GLN A 182 4.94 -3.27 -4.43
CA GLN A 182 4.15 -3.82 -5.53
C GLN A 182 2.64 -3.77 -5.28
N GLN A 183 1.89 -3.74 -6.37
CA GLN A 183 0.47 -3.45 -6.38
C GLN A 183 -0.38 -4.70 -6.17
N GLU A 184 -0.14 -5.71 -6.99
CA GLU A 184 -0.95 -6.90 -7.19
C GLU A 184 -1.11 -7.79 -5.95
N GLY A 185 -0.18 -7.65 -4.99
CA GLY A 185 -0.20 -8.35 -3.71
C GLY A 185 -0.63 -7.48 -2.53
N THR A 186 -1.16 -6.28 -2.78
CA THR A 186 -1.51 -5.30 -1.73
C THR A 186 -3.02 -5.14 -1.60
N PHE A 187 -3.50 -5.20 -0.35
CA PHE A 187 -4.91 -5.19 0.01
C PHE A 187 -5.15 -4.19 1.15
N TRP A 188 -6.34 -3.59 1.21
CA TRP A 188 -6.69 -2.62 2.25
C TRP A 188 -8.15 -2.68 2.63
N ARG A 189 -8.51 -2.10 3.78
CA ARG A 189 -9.90 -1.95 4.20
C ARG A 189 -10.58 -0.80 3.45
N GLY A 190 -11.87 -0.94 3.21
CA GLY A 190 -12.70 0.12 2.61
C GLY A 190 -12.69 1.43 3.39
N SER A 191 -12.56 1.37 4.72
CA SER A 191 -12.37 2.53 5.59
C SER A 191 -11.16 3.38 5.20
N LEU A 192 -10.04 2.75 4.88
CA LEU A 192 -8.82 3.45 4.47
C LEU A 192 -8.99 4.12 3.10
N TRP A 193 -9.62 3.42 2.15
CA TRP A 193 -9.93 3.96 0.82
C TRP A 193 -10.85 5.19 0.87
N GLN A 194 -11.94 5.11 1.63
CA GLN A 194 -12.86 6.25 1.76
C GLN A 194 -12.19 7.46 2.41
N LYS A 195 -11.30 7.22 3.38
CA LYS A 195 -10.59 8.29 4.10
C LYS A 195 -9.66 9.11 3.20
N ILE A 196 -9.08 8.49 2.18
CA ILE A 196 -8.16 9.16 1.25
C ILE A 196 -8.84 9.71 -0.02
N GLY A 197 -10.08 9.29 -0.30
CA GLY A 197 -10.82 9.69 -1.50
C GLY A 197 -10.40 9.00 -2.81
N GLY A 198 -9.82 7.80 -2.74
CA GLY A 198 -9.43 7.00 -3.92
C GLY A 198 -8.11 7.41 -4.58
N LEU A 199 -7.89 6.95 -5.81
CA LEU A 199 -6.65 7.20 -6.57
C LEU A 199 -6.63 8.61 -7.18
N ASN A 200 -5.44 9.18 -7.34
CA ASN A 200 -5.24 10.41 -8.08
C ASN A 200 -5.39 10.14 -9.60
N LYS A 201 -6.53 10.53 -10.17
CA LYS A 201 -6.85 10.28 -11.58
C LYS A 201 -6.05 11.11 -12.59
N GLN A 202 -5.36 12.16 -12.13
CA GLN A 202 -4.48 12.96 -12.98
C GLN A 202 -3.17 12.22 -13.31
N LEU A 203 -2.81 11.21 -12.52
CA LEU A 203 -1.66 10.35 -12.78
C LEU A 203 -1.99 9.29 -13.83
N ARG A 204 -0.95 8.79 -14.50
CA ARG A 204 -1.05 7.70 -15.47
C ARG A 204 -0.14 6.52 -15.11
N LEU A 205 0.93 6.77 -14.37
CA LEU A 205 1.98 5.78 -14.11
C LEU A 205 2.23 5.56 -12.61
N ALA A 206 2.24 6.63 -11.80
CA ALA A 206 2.67 6.60 -10.39
C ALA A 206 1.52 6.65 -9.36
N GLY A 207 0.32 6.19 -9.75
CA GLY A 207 -0.87 6.26 -8.89
C GLY A 207 -0.86 5.28 -7.73
N ASP A 208 -0.24 4.12 -7.88
CA ASP A 208 -0.04 3.16 -6.79
C ASP A 208 0.90 3.74 -5.71
N TRP A 209 2.03 4.31 -6.12
CA TRP A 209 2.97 5.00 -5.24
C TRP A 209 2.31 6.17 -4.50
N ASP A 210 1.52 6.99 -5.19
CA ASP A 210 0.78 8.10 -4.56
C ASP A 210 -0.22 7.57 -3.53
N LEU A 211 -0.92 6.48 -3.85
CA LEU A 211 -1.86 5.82 -2.95
C LEU A 211 -1.18 5.32 -1.67
N TRP A 212 -0.08 4.58 -1.80
CA TRP A 212 0.65 4.01 -0.66
C TRP A 212 1.17 5.09 0.29
N ARG A 213 1.67 6.19 -0.26
CA ARG A 213 2.10 7.34 0.53
C ARG A 213 0.95 7.95 1.32
N ARG A 214 -0.23 8.12 0.71
CA ARG A 214 -1.43 8.64 1.36
C ARG A 214 -2.03 7.65 2.38
N PHE A 215 -1.98 6.35 2.13
CA PHE A 215 -2.33 5.32 3.12
C PHE A 215 -1.42 5.37 4.34
N ALA A 216 -0.12 5.56 4.12
CA ALA A 216 0.87 5.69 5.19
C ALA A 216 0.66 6.93 6.06
N GLU A 217 -0.10 7.95 5.63
CA GLU A 217 -0.51 9.06 6.52
C GLU A 217 -1.44 8.59 7.66
N TYR A 218 -2.11 7.45 7.51
CA TYR A 218 -3.13 6.97 8.45
C TYR A 218 -2.81 5.65 9.15
N ASN A 219 -2.10 4.71 8.51
CA ASN A 219 -1.86 3.39 9.08
C ASN A 219 -0.49 2.82 8.68
N GLU A 220 0.05 1.90 9.47
CA GLU A 220 1.28 1.15 9.13
C GLU A 220 0.97 0.05 8.12
N LEU A 221 1.85 -0.14 7.14
CA LEU A 221 1.75 -1.27 6.23
C LEU A 221 2.26 -2.53 6.91
N VAL A 222 1.45 -3.58 6.92
CA VAL A 222 1.91 -4.92 7.34
C VAL A 222 2.44 -5.69 6.12
N THR A 223 3.61 -6.30 6.26
CA THR A 223 4.17 -7.18 5.23
C THR A 223 4.04 -8.64 5.66
N MET A 224 3.38 -9.45 4.84
CA MET A 224 3.26 -10.90 5.03
C MET A 224 4.36 -11.63 4.27
N ARG A 225 4.95 -12.65 4.88
CA ARG A 225 5.78 -13.66 4.18
C ARG A 225 4.89 -14.65 3.42
N ALA A 226 4.11 -14.14 2.49
CA ALA A 226 3.23 -14.90 1.62
C ALA A 226 3.19 -14.25 0.23
N VAL A 227 3.14 -15.06 -0.82
CA VAL A 227 2.83 -14.56 -2.17
C VAL A 227 1.33 -14.35 -2.24
N LEU A 228 0.90 -13.11 -2.46
CA LEU A 228 -0.53 -12.75 -2.53
C LEU A 228 -0.99 -12.40 -3.95
N GLY A 229 -0.05 -12.00 -4.81
CA GLY A 229 -0.29 -11.70 -6.22
C GLY A 229 0.97 -11.95 -7.04
N PHE A 230 0.79 -11.99 -8.35
CA PHE A 230 1.83 -12.22 -9.34
C PHE A 230 1.77 -11.10 -10.37
N HIS A 231 2.87 -10.37 -10.49
CA HIS A 231 3.03 -9.36 -11.52
C HIS A 231 3.60 -9.98 -12.78
N ARG A 232 2.88 -9.87 -13.90
CA ARG A 232 3.34 -10.38 -15.17
C ARG A 232 4.27 -9.36 -15.83
N ARG A 233 5.44 -9.81 -16.28
CA ARG A 233 6.37 -8.97 -17.03
C ARG A 233 6.18 -9.20 -18.51
N LEU A 234 5.74 -8.16 -19.21
CA LEU A 234 5.49 -8.17 -20.66
C LEU A 234 6.15 -6.95 -21.30
N GLN A 235 6.54 -7.10 -22.56
CA GLN A 235 7.00 -5.99 -23.37
C GLN A 235 5.83 -5.05 -23.71
N GLY A 236 6.04 -3.74 -23.64
CA GLY A 236 5.04 -2.71 -23.98
C GLY A 236 4.09 -2.33 -22.85
N GLN A 237 4.32 -2.80 -21.62
CA GLN A 237 3.53 -2.41 -20.45
C GLN A 237 3.80 -0.96 -20.06
N LEU A 238 2.80 -0.32 -19.40
CA LEU A 238 2.98 0.98 -18.77
C LEU A 238 4.12 0.98 -17.73
N SER A 239 4.40 -0.18 -17.12
CA SER A 239 5.48 -0.34 -16.13
C SER A 239 6.90 -0.23 -16.73
N GLU A 240 7.04 -0.25 -18.05
CA GLU A 240 8.33 -0.03 -18.73
C GLU A 240 8.71 1.46 -18.81
N ASP A 241 7.73 2.37 -18.76
CA ASP A 241 7.96 3.82 -18.80
C ASP A 241 8.39 4.37 -17.42
N ARG A 242 9.64 4.05 -17.04
CA ARG A 242 10.22 4.52 -15.78
C ARG A 242 10.46 6.03 -15.75
N ASP A 243 10.80 6.63 -16.88
CA ASP A 243 11.11 8.06 -16.94
C ASP A 243 9.83 8.90 -16.77
N GLY A 244 8.73 8.49 -17.41
CA GLY A 244 7.41 9.07 -17.19
C GLY A 244 6.95 8.88 -15.74
N TYR A 245 7.14 7.68 -15.19
CA TYR A 245 6.81 7.38 -13.79
C TYR A 245 7.58 8.29 -12.82
N TYR A 246 8.89 8.46 -13.02
CA TYR A 246 9.70 9.34 -12.19
C TYR A 246 9.33 10.81 -12.35
N SER A 247 8.98 11.23 -13.56
CA SER A 247 8.51 12.59 -13.82
C SER A 247 7.22 12.89 -13.05
N GLU A 248 6.26 11.96 -13.00
CA GLU A 248 5.05 12.10 -12.19
C GLU A 248 5.35 12.21 -10.68
N ILE A 249 6.26 11.37 -10.17
CA ILE A 249 6.70 11.42 -8.77
C ILE A 249 7.34 12.76 -8.43
N ASP A 250 8.28 13.21 -9.26
CA ASP A 250 9.06 14.42 -8.99
C ASP A 250 8.17 15.67 -9.00
N ASN A 251 7.20 15.74 -9.91
CA ASN A 251 6.19 16.80 -9.93
C ASN A 251 5.39 16.86 -8.61
N ILE A 252 4.92 15.73 -8.10
CA ILE A 252 4.19 15.68 -6.82
C ILE A 252 5.07 16.14 -5.66
N ILE A 253 6.30 15.64 -5.58
CA ILE A 253 7.22 15.97 -4.48
C ILE A 253 7.57 17.45 -4.50
N ASP A 254 7.78 18.04 -5.68
CA ASP A 254 8.15 19.45 -5.81
C ASP A 254 6.98 20.40 -5.53
N GLU A 255 5.76 20.05 -5.96
CA GLU A 255 4.54 20.75 -5.53
C GLU A 255 4.43 20.79 -4.00
N GLN A 256 4.70 19.66 -3.34
CA GLN A 256 4.68 19.57 -1.89
C GLN A 256 5.76 20.45 -1.25
N LYS A 257 7.02 20.40 -1.71
CA LYS A 257 8.10 21.27 -1.22
C LYS A 257 7.77 22.76 -1.35
N SER A 258 7.13 23.17 -2.46
CA SER A 258 6.72 24.56 -2.67
C SER A 258 5.64 25.04 -1.68
N THR A 259 4.91 24.10 -1.07
CA THR A 259 3.83 24.36 -0.11
C THR A 259 4.31 24.33 1.35
N PHE A 260 5.49 23.76 1.66
CA PHE A 260 5.97 23.59 3.03
C PHE A 260 6.81 24.78 3.55
N GLN A 261 6.21 25.60 4.43
CA GLN A 261 6.88 26.69 5.18
C GLN A 261 7.17 26.39 6.67
N ALA A 262 6.89 25.17 7.18
CA ALA A 262 6.90 24.89 8.62
C ALA A 262 7.94 23.82 9.07
N LEU A 263 8.31 23.91 10.35
CA LEU A 263 9.27 23.06 11.06
C LEU A 263 8.78 21.61 11.18
N ASP A 264 9.59 20.63 10.77
CA ASP A 264 9.24 19.20 10.88
C ASP A 264 10.22 18.47 11.81
N ILE A 265 9.65 17.73 12.76
CA ILE A 265 10.36 16.93 13.77
C ILE A 265 9.88 15.50 13.62
N SER A 266 10.73 14.63 13.08
CA SER A 266 10.38 13.24 12.84
C SER A 266 11.22 12.31 13.73
N LEU A 267 10.58 11.37 14.42
CA LEU A 267 11.24 10.27 15.10
C LEU A 267 11.71 9.26 14.03
N LEU A 268 13.02 9.07 13.90
CA LEU A 268 13.64 8.21 12.89
C LEU A 268 13.67 6.74 13.31
N SER A 269 13.92 6.48 14.59
CA SER A 269 13.91 5.13 15.16
C SER A 269 13.73 5.17 16.67
N THR A 270 13.15 4.10 17.19
CA THR A 270 13.19 3.72 18.61
C THR A 270 13.84 2.36 18.69
N ASP A 271 15.06 2.30 19.22
CA ASP A 271 15.72 1.03 19.52
C ASP A 271 15.56 0.77 21.01
N SER A 272 14.74 -0.21 21.37
CA SER A 272 14.65 -0.73 22.74
C SER A 272 15.34 -2.10 22.80
N ILE A 273 16.33 -2.23 23.67
CA ILE A 273 16.89 -3.54 23.99
C ILE A 273 16.07 -4.08 25.16
N TYR A 274 15.19 -5.04 24.89
CA TYR A 274 14.59 -5.84 25.96
C TYR A 274 15.64 -6.82 26.47
N SER A 275 16.35 -6.45 27.54
CA SER A 275 17.09 -7.42 28.35
C SER A 275 16.09 -8.23 29.17
N THR A 276 15.56 -9.33 28.62
CA THR A 276 14.90 -10.36 29.43
C THR A 276 15.96 -11.33 29.96
N ALA A 277 16.41 -11.12 31.19
CA ALA A 277 16.96 -12.18 32.02
C ALA A 277 16.27 -12.12 33.39
N PRO A 278 15.53 -13.17 33.80
CA PRO A 278 14.78 -13.16 35.05
C PRO A 278 15.71 -13.48 36.22
N LEU A 279 16.46 -12.49 36.71
CA LEU A 279 17.02 -12.54 38.05
C LEU A 279 16.91 -11.13 38.68
N ALA A 280 16.13 -11.06 39.76
CA ALA A 280 16.10 -9.96 40.74
C ALA A 280 15.28 -8.68 40.47
N GLY A 281 14.17 -8.73 39.72
CA GLY A 281 13.03 -7.82 39.98
C GLY A 281 13.19 -6.31 39.71
N TRP A 282 14.28 -5.84 39.11
CA TRP A 282 14.43 -4.46 38.65
C TRP A 282 14.21 -4.38 37.13
N ARG A 283 13.23 -3.59 36.68
CA ARG A 283 13.08 -3.23 35.26
C ARG A 283 13.78 -1.90 35.02
N THR A 284 14.85 -1.91 34.21
CA THR A 284 15.42 -0.70 33.62
C THR A 284 15.31 -0.82 32.11
N GLU A 285 14.46 0.01 31.51
CA GLU A 285 14.41 0.18 30.06
C GLU A 285 15.56 1.09 29.63
N ILE A 286 16.49 0.53 28.86
CA ILE A 286 17.53 1.29 28.18
C ILE A 286 17.15 1.31 26.70
N GLY A 287 16.76 2.47 26.21
CA GLY A 287 16.40 2.68 24.81
C GLY A 287 16.93 4.03 24.30
N TRP A 288 17.05 4.14 22.98
CA TRP A 288 17.48 5.37 22.32
C TRP A 288 16.37 5.86 21.39
N HIS A 289 16.07 7.16 21.44
CA HIS A 289 15.25 7.82 20.44
C HIS A 289 16.16 8.62 19.51
N THR A 290 16.09 8.31 18.21
CA THR A 290 16.78 9.09 17.19
C THR A 290 15.77 10.04 16.55
N TYR A 291 16.00 11.35 16.64
CA TYR A 291 15.16 12.35 15.98
C TYR A 291 15.91 12.95 14.79
N ARG A 292 15.20 13.20 13.68
CA ARG A 292 15.62 14.14 12.64
C ARG A 292 14.77 15.39 12.77
N ILE A 293 15.44 16.52 12.90
CA ILE A 293 14.80 17.84 12.95
C ILE A 293 15.22 18.57 11.69
N THR A 294 14.26 18.87 10.82
CA THR A 294 14.48 19.67 9.61
C THR A 294 14.00 21.08 9.89
N VAL A 295 14.90 22.05 9.74
CA VAL A 295 14.61 23.46 9.99
C VAL A 295 14.74 24.29 8.71
N PRO A 296 13.91 25.33 8.51
CA PRO A 296 14.07 26.26 7.40
C PRO A 296 15.46 26.91 7.43
N ALA A 297 16.04 27.17 6.26
CA ALA A 297 17.35 27.82 6.14
C ALA A 297 17.39 29.22 6.78
N SER A 298 16.23 29.87 6.94
CA SER A 298 16.06 31.18 7.57
C SER A 298 15.98 31.17 9.10
N MET A 299 15.93 29.99 9.74
CA MET A 299 15.73 29.87 11.19
C MET A 299 17.02 30.17 11.98
N ARG A 300 16.97 31.15 12.91
CA ARG A 300 18.13 31.50 13.75
C ARG A 300 18.45 30.39 14.78
N PRO A 301 19.72 30.22 15.23
CA PRO A 301 20.14 29.11 16.10
C PRO A 301 19.49 29.06 17.49
N THR A 302 19.07 30.21 18.03
CA THR A 302 18.59 30.36 19.41
C THR A 302 17.28 29.62 19.71
N PRO A 303 16.23 29.66 18.86
CA PRO A 303 15.02 28.86 19.06
C PRO A 303 15.24 27.32 19.01
N ILE A 304 16.27 26.83 18.33
CA ILE A 304 16.59 25.40 18.23
C ILE A 304 16.97 24.82 19.61
N ARG A 305 17.73 25.57 20.42
CA ARG A 305 18.13 25.15 21.78
C ARG A 305 16.94 25.06 22.75
N ARG A 306 15.95 25.96 22.66
CA ARG A 306 14.75 25.91 23.52
C ARG A 306 13.82 24.75 23.17
N LEU A 307 13.68 24.45 21.88
CA LEU A 307 12.92 23.31 21.39
C LEU A 307 13.54 21.98 21.83
N LEU A 308 14.88 21.88 21.77
CA LEU A 308 15.65 20.76 22.27
C LEU A 308 15.38 20.42 23.73
N PHE A 309 15.36 21.44 24.60
CA PHE A 309 15.05 21.25 26.01
C PHE A 309 13.63 20.70 26.25
N LYS A 310 12.65 21.11 25.44
CA LYS A 310 11.27 20.60 25.54
C LYS A 310 11.14 19.14 25.10
N ILE A 311 11.82 18.74 24.02
CA ILE A 311 11.82 17.36 23.54
C ILE A 311 12.50 16.43 24.56
N LEU A 312 13.63 16.88 25.12
CA LEU A 312 14.38 16.13 26.15
C LEU A 312 13.62 16.04 27.49
N ALA A 313 12.91 17.10 27.89
CA ALA A 313 12.08 17.06 29.10
C ALA A 313 10.85 16.14 28.97
N ALA A 314 10.40 15.85 27.75
CA ALA A 314 9.25 14.98 27.49
C ALA A 314 9.63 13.48 27.37
N SER A 315 10.92 13.14 27.19
CA SER A 315 11.35 11.74 27.05
C SER A 315 11.52 11.07 28.41
N LYS A 316 10.79 9.98 28.67
CA LYS A 316 10.82 9.20 29.92
C LYS A 316 12.02 8.23 30.07
N PHE A 317 13.07 8.35 29.25
CA PHE A 317 14.17 7.37 29.17
C PHE A 317 15.50 7.94 29.70
N LEU A 318 16.31 7.11 30.39
CA LEU A 318 17.58 7.50 31.04
C LEU A 318 18.69 7.95 30.08
N TYR A 319 18.57 7.71 28.77
CA TYR A 319 19.62 8.01 27.79
C TYR A 319 19.00 8.43 26.44
N SER A 320 19.49 9.53 25.86
CA SER A 320 19.10 9.96 24.51
C SER A 320 20.32 10.41 23.69
N ARG A 321 20.29 10.13 22.38
CA ARG A 321 21.25 10.65 21.40
C ARG A 321 20.46 11.34 20.30
N THR A 322 20.63 12.66 20.18
CA THR A 322 19.97 13.46 19.14
C THR A 322 20.99 13.85 18.08
N TYR A 323 20.71 13.55 16.81
CA TYR A 323 21.54 13.94 15.67
C TYR A 323 20.85 15.06 14.90
N PHE A 324 21.58 16.13 14.59
CA PHE A 324 21.08 17.23 13.77
C PHE A 324 21.58 17.13 12.34
N TYR A 325 20.66 17.25 11.39
CA TYR A 325 20.98 17.44 9.98
C TYR A 325 20.49 18.83 9.56
N LEU A 326 21.43 19.77 9.44
CA LEU A 326 21.16 21.03 8.75
C LEU A 326 21.16 20.75 7.24
N GLY A 327 20.32 21.44 6.48
CA GLY A 327 20.03 21.20 5.05
C GLY A 327 21.21 21.25 4.05
N THR A 328 22.46 21.18 4.55
CA THR A 328 23.71 21.08 3.81
C THR A 328 24.41 19.71 3.99
N GLY A 329 23.77 18.74 4.66
CA GLY A 329 24.30 17.37 4.78
C GLY A 329 25.40 17.17 5.85
N LYS A 330 25.72 18.19 6.65
CA LYS A 330 26.67 18.06 7.78
C LYS A 330 25.93 17.67 9.06
N ALA A 331 26.29 16.51 9.62
CA ALA A 331 25.82 16.06 10.92
C ALA A 331 26.68 16.62 12.07
N TRP A 332 26.06 17.13 13.13
CA TRP A 332 26.75 17.51 14.37
C TRP A 332 26.30 16.60 15.51
N LEU A 333 27.24 15.90 16.14
CA LEU A 333 27.03 15.14 17.38
C LEU A 333 27.19 16.09 18.57
N LEU A 334 26.10 16.43 19.26
CA LEU A 334 26.14 17.47 20.30
C LEU A 334 26.30 16.97 21.73
N ASN A 335 25.98 15.70 22.09
CA ASN A 335 26.24 15.18 23.43
C ASN A 335 26.09 13.65 23.59
N LYS A 336 26.86 13.06 24.53
CA LYS A 336 26.54 11.83 25.27
C LYS A 336 26.14 12.26 26.68
N LEU A 337 24.84 12.41 26.98
CA LEU A 337 24.39 12.72 28.35
C LEU A 337 23.98 11.43 29.06
N LYS A 338 24.58 11.21 30.24
CA LYS A 338 24.16 10.22 31.23
C LYS A 338 23.12 10.94 32.11
N ILE A 339 21.84 10.59 32.03
CA ILE A 339 20.89 11.08 33.04
C ILE A 339 21.18 10.24 34.29
N ALA A 340 21.86 10.85 35.27
CA ALA A 340 22.01 10.23 36.59
C ALA A 340 20.62 10.18 37.25
N ALA A 341 20.39 9.06 37.96
CA ALA A 341 19.12 8.56 38.47
C ALA A 341 18.16 9.60 39.07
#